data_AF-A0ABD3HV15-F1
#
_entry.id   AF-A0ABD3HV15-F1
#
_cell.length_a   1.000
_cell.length_b   1.000
_cell.length_c   1.000
_cell.angle_alpha   90.00
_cell.angle_beta   90.00
_cell.angle_gamma   90.00
#
_symmetry.space_group_name_H-M   'P 1'
#
loop_
_entity.id
_entity.type
_entity.pdbx_description
1 polymer ?
#
loop_
_entity_poly.entity_id
_entity_poly.type
_entity_poly.pdbx_seq_one_letter_code
_entity_poly.pdbx_strand_id
1 'polypeptide(L)'
;MEATSIAFPGFTNLSATIGSRLLKRSLSSSVAVGGKQQPLSRLLKPTIHVCRNLGRGLNVRSASISRDAPVTTSSGLPLKEVPGSYGLPFFGAFFDKMAFYWTEGTPHYYENRMAQHKSTVYRMNTVPGPPFFPDPRVIVLLDQKSYRTLFDVDKVDKKDAFVGTFVPDVAFTGGYRVLAYLDPLEEKHTILKSFCFEILKSSGRRVFPEFHKALSEVFVQWETGLEKNGKVKFNEALSVGTVSFNFRALLNADPTDPDTKATLGKDAASIIKSWIIPQIIPLSVIRLPIFLKLALAPFIELLFHTFPMPYSLVKTKHQKIVAFFRENAKETLDMAEKQFGLDREEALHNLLFYTCFNAWGGINFLFPAIVSRLGSTSEEFQRELSAEVRKAIEDNGGLNPAALNSMPLVQSAVYEVFRTDPPVAYQYGRAKKDLIIESHDAAFQVKKGEMLAGYMPLAHRDPKVFADPEVFNPKRFLGEKGQKLVQYVIWSNGPQTETPSAHNKQCPGKDFITTIANLLVAEIYSTYEMLKADGDTLVSVKQVSVCRVILGHALERQFFSLKSCVGTCSSERNASGSWLSSG
;
A
#
# COMPACT_ATOMS: atom_id res chain seq x y z
N MET A 1 -8.08 7.00 2.83
CA MET A 1 -6.80 7.25 3.53
C MET A 1 -5.71 7.28 2.45
N GLU A 2 -4.74 8.20 2.47
CA GLU A 2 -3.70 8.21 1.42
C GLU A 2 -2.55 7.27 1.79
N ALA A 3 -2.15 6.44 0.83
CA ALA A 3 -1.17 5.37 0.97
C ALA A 3 0.29 5.81 1.25
N THR A 4 0.54 7.12 1.37
CA THR A 4 1.87 7.67 1.72
C THR A 4 1.86 8.64 2.90
N SER A 5 0.80 8.60 3.71
CA SER A 5 0.78 9.36 4.96
C SER A 5 1.33 8.53 6.13
N ILE A 6 2.43 8.98 6.72
CA ILE A 6 2.94 8.45 8.00
C ILE A 6 2.40 9.36 9.11
N ALA A 7 1.50 8.83 9.93
CA ALA A 7 1.11 9.46 11.18
C ALA A 7 2.13 9.06 12.27
N PHE A 8 2.80 10.03 12.89
CA PHE A 8 3.67 9.77 14.04
C PHE A 8 2.84 9.74 15.34
N PRO A 9 2.75 8.60 16.05
CA PRO A 9 2.19 8.57 17.39
C PRO A 9 3.25 9.12 18.37
N GLY A 10 2.98 10.26 19.01
CA GLY A 10 3.90 10.82 20.03
C GLY A 10 3.76 12.32 20.33
N PHE A 11 3.15 13.13 19.46
CA PHE A 11 3.05 14.58 19.67
C PHE A 11 1.66 15.09 20.10
N THR A 12 0.70 14.20 20.35
CA THR A 12 -0.70 14.59 20.65
C THR A 12 -0.93 15.11 22.08
N ASN A 13 0.04 14.99 23.01
CA ASN A 13 -0.17 15.31 24.43
C ASN A 13 0.30 16.71 24.88
N LEU A 14 0.79 17.58 23.99
CA LEU A 14 1.19 18.95 24.39
C LEU A 14 0.09 20.01 24.19
N SER A 15 -1.00 19.68 23.51
CA SER A 15 -2.06 20.66 23.20
C SER A 15 -3.09 20.86 24.33
N ALA A 16 -3.13 19.97 25.33
CA ALA A 16 -4.15 20.02 26.39
C ALA A 16 -3.81 20.98 27.54
N THR A 17 -2.54 21.39 27.69
CA THR A 17 -2.09 22.15 28.88
C THR A 17 -1.86 23.65 28.62
N ILE A 18 -1.80 24.09 27.35
CA ILE A 18 -1.50 25.50 27.00
C ILE A 18 -2.76 26.26 26.52
N GLY A 19 -3.80 25.55 26.06
CA GLY A 19 -5.02 26.16 25.52
C GLY A 19 -6.00 26.78 26.54
N SER A 20 -5.79 26.60 27.84
CA SER A 20 -6.74 27.06 28.88
C SER A 20 -6.34 28.36 29.59
N ARG A 21 -5.17 28.95 29.31
CA ARG A 21 -4.68 30.16 29.99
C ARG A 21 -4.63 31.45 29.17
N LEU A 22 -5.01 31.44 27.89
CA LEU A 22 -4.92 32.62 27.01
C LEU A 22 -6.24 33.05 26.32
N LEU A 23 -7.39 32.51 26.75
CA LEU A 23 -8.72 32.87 26.21
C LEU A 23 -9.62 33.61 27.22
N LYS A 24 -9.01 34.42 28.09
CA LYS A 24 -9.72 35.44 28.89
C LYS A 24 -8.89 36.72 28.96
N ARG A 25 -8.84 37.47 27.86
CA ARG A 25 -8.74 38.95 27.87
C ARG A 25 -8.82 39.48 26.44
N SER A 26 -9.64 40.51 26.28
CA SER A 26 -9.82 41.36 25.10
C SER A 26 -11.03 41.03 24.20
N LEU A 27 -12.19 41.44 24.69
CA LEU A 27 -13.31 41.92 23.88
C LEU A 27 -13.56 43.37 24.30
N SER A 28 -13.18 44.34 23.47
CA SER A 28 -13.93 45.59 23.23
C SER A 28 -13.10 46.56 22.37
N SER A 29 -13.57 46.82 21.15
CA SER A 29 -13.84 48.18 20.65
C SER A 29 -14.06 48.12 19.14
N SER A 30 -15.27 48.46 18.75
CA SER A 30 -15.72 48.67 17.38
C SER A 30 -15.31 50.07 16.94
N VAL A 31 -14.76 50.21 15.73
CA VAL A 31 -14.84 51.45 14.95
C VAL A 31 -15.01 51.07 13.47
N ALA A 32 -16.08 51.58 12.88
CA ALA A 32 -16.42 51.47 11.47
C ALA A 32 -16.09 52.78 10.75
N VAL A 33 -15.37 52.70 9.63
CA VAL A 33 -15.26 53.71 8.54
C VAL A 33 -14.79 52.90 7.30
N GLY A 34 -15.39 52.85 6.11
CA GLY A 34 -16.23 53.80 5.38
C GLY A 34 -15.39 54.57 4.33
N GLY A 35 -15.17 54.02 3.12
CA GLY A 35 -14.57 54.86 2.05
C GLY A 35 -13.98 54.19 0.79
N LYS A 36 -14.80 54.18 -0.27
CA LYS A 36 -14.53 54.48 -1.71
C LYS A 36 -13.37 53.83 -2.48
N GLN A 37 -13.78 53.20 -3.60
CA GLN A 37 -13.02 52.96 -4.83
C GLN A 37 -12.64 54.27 -5.55
N GLN A 38 -11.45 54.32 -6.18
CA GLN A 38 -11.26 54.70 -7.60
C GLN A 38 -9.83 54.40 -8.10
N PRO A 39 -9.61 54.22 -9.42
CA PRO A 39 -8.42 53.61 -10.01
C PRO A 39 -7.39 54.63 -10.55
N LEU A 40 -6.12 54.24 -10.66
CA LEU A 40 -5.11 54.98 -11.42
C LEU A 40 -4.74 54.26 -12.71
N SER A 41 -4.93 54.99 -13.81
CA SER A 41 -4.57 54.65 -15.19
C SER A 41 -3.29 55.35 -15.65
N ARG A 42 -2.73 54.84 -16.77
CA ARG A 42 -1.65 55.39 -17.65
C ARG A 42 -0.22 55.11 -17.14
N LEU A 43 0.80 54.79 -17.94
CA LEU A 43 1.16 55.10 -19.34
C LEU A 43 2.30 54.10 -19.68
N LEU A 44 2.34 53.37 -20.82
CA LEU A 44 3.18 53.67 -21.99
C LEU A 44 3.05 52.52 -23.00
N LYS A 45 2.78 52.83 -24.27
CA LYS A 45 2.92 51.94 -25.44
C LYS A 45 4.13 52.41 -26.25
N PRO A 46 4.96 51.51 -26.82
CA PRO A 46 5.85 51.87 -27.92
C PRO A 46 5.18 51.57 -29.27
N THR A 47 5.25 52.56 -30.14
CA THR A 47 4.85 52.56 -31.55
C THR A 47 5.90 51.82 -32.38
N ILE A 48 5.50 50.83 -33.20
CA ILE A 48 6.36 50.26 -34.25
C ILE A 48 5.88 50.77 -35.60
N HIS A 49 6.78 51.43 -36.33
CA HIS A 49 6.57 51.93 -37.68
C HIS A 49 6.45 50.79 -38.70
N VAL A 50 5.39 50.87 -39.51
CA VAL A 50 5.20 50.09 -40.72
C VAL A 50 5.92 50.78 -41.87
N CYS A 51 6.88 50.10 -42.50
CA CYS A 51 7.42 50.48 -43.79
C CYS A 51 7.00 49.45 -44.84
N ARG A 52 6.37 49.91 -45.93
CA ARG A 52 5.88 49.09 -47.04
C ARG A 52 6.71 49.40 -48.29
N ASN A 53 6.91 48.34 -49.09
CA ASN A 53 7.12 48.31 -50.55
C ASN A 53 8.54 48.50 -51.10
N LEU A 54 9.14 47.45 -51.68
CA LEU A 54 9.07 47.10 -53.12
C LEU A 54 10.08 45.98 -53.45
N GLY A 55 9.63 44.93 -54.12
CA GLY A 55 10.49 43.89 -54.68
C GLY A 55 9.71 42.97 -55.61
N ARG A 56 9.86 43.18 -56.92
CA ARG A 56 9.28 42.36 -58.00
C ARG A 56 10.09 41.08 -58.20
N GLY A 57 9.38 39.97 -58.38
CA GLY A 57 9.63 38.98 -59.44
C GLY A 57 10.64 37.87 -59.16
N LEU A 58 10.13 36.66 -58.96
CA LEU A 58 10.54 35.44 -59.68
C LEU A 58 9.54 34.32 -59.34
N ASN A 59 8.78 33.88 -60.35
CA ASN A 59 7.82 32.78 -60.26
C ASN A 59 8.59 31.45 -60.23
N VAL A 60 8.74 30.86 -59.05
CA VAL A 60 9.04 29.42 -58.91
C VAL A 60 7.74 28.75 -58.49
N ARG A 61 7.18 27.92 -59.38
CA ARG A 61 6.08 27.01 -59.04
C ARG A 61 6.61 26.01 -58.02
N SER A 62 6.45 26.29 -56.72
CA SER A 62 6.51 25.24 -55.71
C SER A 62 5.18 24.51 -55.71
N ALA A 63 5.22 23.20 -55.96
CA ALA A 63 4.10 22.34 -55.62
C ALA A 63 3.90 22.46 -54.11
N SER A 64 2.76 23.02 -53.69
CA SER A 64 2.34 23.03 -52.29
C SER A 64 2.04 21.59 -51.87
N ILE A 65 3.06 20.90 -51.36
CA ILE A 65 2.86 19.69 -50.57
C ILE A 65 2.10 20.16 -49.33
N SER A 66 0.85 19.72 -49.21
CA SER A 66 0.09 19.79 -47.96
C SER A 66 0.96 19.19 -46.85
N ARG A 67 1.58 20.05 -46.05
CA ARG A 67 2.07 19.73 -44.72
C ARG A 67 0.91 20.00 -43.77
N ASP A 68 0.81 19.20 -42.71
CA ASP A 68 -0.18 19.30 -41.63
C ASP A 68 -1.32 18.27 -41.68
N ALA A 69 -1.07 17.07 -42.21
CA ALA A 69 -1.75 15.90 -41.64
C ALA A 69 -0.98 15.51 -40.35
N PRO A 70 -1.61 15.51 -39.16
CA PRO A 70 -0.94 15.05 -37.95
C PRO A 70 -0.51 13.60 -38.14
N VAL A 71 0.76 13.30 -37.84
CA VAL A 71 1.28 11.93 -37.85
C VAL A 71 0.41 11.12 -36.87
N THR A 72 -0.27 10.11 -37.39
CA THR A 72 -1.13 9.22 -36.60
C THR A 72 -0.41 7.90 -36.34
N THR A 73 -0.66 7.30 -35.18
CA THR A 73 -0.19 5.94 -34.87
C THR A 73 -0.98 4.90 -35.66
N SER A 74 -0.54 3.64 -35.63
CA SER A 74 -1.31 2.51 -36.17
C SER A 74 -2.69 2.35 -35.53
N SER A 75 -2.89 2.87 -34.32
CA SER A 75 -4.19 2.93 -33.62
C SER A 75 -5.04 4.15 -33.99
N GLY A 76 -4.56 5.01 -34.90
CA GLY A 76 -5.26 6.22 -35.34
C GLY A 76 -5.16 7.41 -34.38
N LEU A 77 -4.39 7.31 -33.30
CA LEU A 77 -4.20 8.42 -32.35
C LEU A 77 -3.20 9.46 -32.88
N PRO A 78 -3.44 10.75 -32.64
CA PRO A 78 -2.49 11.78 -33.02
C PRO A 78 -1.21 11.67 -32.18
N LEU A 79 -0.06 11.67 -32.85
CA LEU A 79 1.24 11.71 -32.20
C LEU A 79 1.54 13.13 -31.72
N LYS A 80 1.82 13.28 -30.43
CA LYS A 80 2.13 14.55 -29.76
C LYS A 80 3.46 14.45 -29.02
N GLU A 81 4.11 15.60 -28.82
CA GLU A 81 5.16 15.70 -27.83
C GLU A 81 4.57 15.57 -26.42
N VAL A 82 5.34 15.03 -25.48
CA VAL A 82 4.93 14.97 -24.07
C VAL A 82 4.91 16.41 -23.52
N PRO A 83 3.73 16.94 -23.12
CA PRO A 83 3.63 18.30 -22.59
C PRO A 83 4.28 18.43 -21.22
N GLY A 84 4.47 19.67 -20.75
CA GLY A 84 5.13 19.98 -19.48
C GLY A 84 6.62 20.25 -19.61
N SER A 85 7.22 20.77 -18.54
CA SER A 85 8.66 21.05 -18.47
C SER A 85 9.16 20.81 -17.04
N TYR A 86 10.48 20.68 -16.88
CA TYR A 86 11.10 20.49 -15.56
C TYR A 86 11.44 21.80 -14.84
N GLY A 87 11.15 22.96 -15.46
CA GLY A 87 11.55 24.28 -14.96
C GLY A 87 13.06 24.54 -15.04
N LEU A 88 13.52 25.59 -14.36
CA LEU A 88 14.94 25.90 -14.25
C LEU A 88 15.68 24.80 -13.46
N PRO A 89 16.94 24.49 -13.78
CA PRO A 89 17.74 23.54 -13.02
C PRO A 89 17.68 23.85 -11.52
N PHE A 90 17.55 22.82 -10.68
CA PHE A 90 17.30 22.91 -9.24
C PHE A 90 15.95 23.54 -8.85
N PHE A 91 15.66 24.77 -9.29
CA PHE A 91 14.49 25.53 -8.83
C PHE A 91 13.16 24.93 -9.26
N GLY A 92 13.06 24.39 -10.48
CA GLY A 92 11.84 23.73 -10.94
C GLY A 92 11.49 22.53 -10.05
N ALA A 93 12.47 21.68 -9.79
CA ALA A 93 12.30 20.55 -8.89
C ALA A 93 12.06 20.96 -7.44
N PHE A 94 12.67 22.04 -6.96
CA PHE A 94 12.42 22.58 -5.62
C PHE A 94 10.97 23.07 -5.48
N PHE A 95 10.45 23.82 -6.46
CA PHE A 95 9.05 24.28 -6.42
C PHE A 95 8.06 23.13 -6.54
N ASP A 96 8.33 22.14 -7.39
CA ASP A 96 7.51 20.92 -7.48
C ASP A 96 7.51 20.14 -6.15
N LYS A 97 8.67 20.02 -5.49
CA LYS A 97 8.79 19.42 -4.15
C LYS A 97 7.96 20.19 -3.13
N MET A 98 8.03 21.53 -3.14
CA MET A 98 7.23 22.36 -2.23
C MET A 98 5.73 22.21 -2.48
N ALA A 99 5.35 22.16 -3.76
CA ALA A 99 3.98 21.89 -4.16
C ALA A 99 3.47 20.54 -3.64
N PHE A 100 4.26 19.49 -3.83
CA PHE A 100 3.91 18.14 -3.39
C PHE A 100 3.74 18.04 -1.87
N TYR A 101 4.70 18.56 -1.08
CA TYR A 101 4.65 18.38 0.38
C TYR A 101 3.80 19.40 1.13
N TRP A 102 3.78 20.65 0.69
CA TRP A 102 3.34 21.77 1.52
C TRP A 102 2.09 22.45 1.02
N THR A 103 1.97 22.73 -0.27
CA THR A 103 0.89 23.60 -0.78
C THR A 103 -0.24 22.86 -1.50
N GLU A 104 0.05 21.82 -2.28
CA GLU A 104 -0.97 21.09 -3.05
C GLU A 104 -1.31 19.73 -2.43
N GLY A 105 -0.30 18.92 -2.09
CA GLY A 105 -0.53 17.54 -1.63
C GLY A 105 -1.09 16.64 -2.73
N THR A 106 -1.31 15.36 -2.40
CA THR A 106 -2.02 14.44 -3.30
C THR A 106 -3.51 14.40 -2.99
N PRO A 107 -4.40 14.14 -3.97
CA PRO A 107 -4.12 13.94 -5.39
C PRO A 107 -3.90 15.23 -6.19
N HIS A 108 -4.24 16.39 -5.62
CA HIS A 108 -4.27 17.69 -6.31
C HIS A 108 -2.99 18.06 -7.06
N TYR A 109 -1.81 17.71 -6.54
CA TYR A 109 -0.52 17.91 -7.22
C TYR A 109 -0.53 17.36 -8.66
N TYR A 110 -1.10 16.18 -8.84
CA TYR A 110 -1.23 15.54 -10.15
C TYR A 110 -2.38 16.14 -10.95
N GLU A 111 -3.55 16.33 -10.33
CA GLU A 111 -4.75 16.85 -11.00
C GLU A 111 -4.56 18.26 -11.55
N ASN A 112 -3.89 19.14 -10.81
CA ASN A 112 -3.58 20.50 -11.23
C ASN A 112 -2.71 20.51 -12.50
N ARG A 113 -1.70 19.63 -12.55
CA ARG A 113 -0.81 19.49 -13.72
C ARG A 113 -1.51 18.81 -14.90
N MET A 114 -2.37 17.82 -14.63
CA MET A 114 -3.27 17.25 -15.65
C MET A 114 -4.15 18.32 -16.29
N ALA A 115 -4.78 19.18 -15.48
CA ALA A 115 -5.63 20.26 -15.96
C ALA A 115 -4.82 21.32 -16.74
N GLN A 116 -3.64 21.71 -16.23
CA GLN A 116 -2.74 22.66 -16.88
C GLN A 116 -2.30 22.17 -18.27
N HIS A 117 -1.96 20.89 -18.40
CA HIS A 117 -1.46 20.31 -19.65
C HIS A 117 -2.56 19.71 -20.54
N LYS A 118 -3.79 19.61 -20.02
CA LYS A 118 -4.92 18.91 -20.66
C LYS A 118 -4.51 17.51 -21.13
N SER A 119 -3.76 16.80 -20.29
CA SER A 119 -3.16 15.52 -20.60
C SER A 119 -2.99 14.67 -19.35
N THR A 120 -3.20 13.36 -19.49
CA THR A 120 -2.88 12.33 -18.47
C THR A 120 -1.43 11.85 -18.56
N VAL A 121 -0.69 12.32 -19.56
CA VAL A 121 0.74 12.04 -19.79
C VAL A 121 1.49 13.37 -19.92
N TYR A 122 2.42 13.66 -19.02
CA TYR A 122 3.19 14.90 -19.03
C TYR A 122 4.52 14.80 -18.26
N ARG A 123 5.42 15.77 -18.48
CA ARG A 123 6.70 15.92 -17.79
C ARG A 123 6.51 16.65 -16.47
N MET A 124 7.13 16.16 -15.40
CA MET A 124 7.17 16.82 -14.09
C MET A 124 8.41 16.39 -13.29
N ASN A 125 8.72 17.07 -12.18
CA ASN A 125 9.67 16.58 -11.20
C ASN A 125 8.95 15.82 -10.10
N THR A 126 9.47 14.67 -9.67
CA THR A 126 8.97 13.91 -8.52
C THR A 126 9.78 14.19 -7.25
N VAL A 127 9.24 13.82 -6.10
CA VAL A 127 9.93 13.87 -4.79
C VAL A 127 10.82 12.63 -4.60
N PRO A 128 11.87 12.67 -3.74
CA PRO A 128 12.24 13.72 -2.77
C PRO A 128 12.87 14.99 -3.37
N GLY A 129 13.49 14.91 -4.56
CA GLY A 129 14.06 16.07 -5.23
C GLY A 129 15.28 16.70 -4.54
N PRO A 130 15.78 17.84 -5.03
CA PRO A 130 17.04 18.43 -4.58
C PRO A 130 17.05 18.83 -3.09
N PRO A 131 18.23 19.10 -2.49
CA PRO A 131 19.57 19.14 -3.11
C PRO A 131 20.32 17.80 -3.21
N PHE A 132 20.08 16.84 -2.31
CA PHE A 132 20.96 15.66 -2.17
C PHE A 132 20.36 14.35 -2.66
N PHE A 133 19.18 14.39 -3.29
CA PHE A 133 18.64 13.23 -3.98
C PHE A 133 18.94 13.26 -5.49
N PRO A 134 18.87 12.10 -6.17
CA PRO A 134 19.12 12.01 -7.60
C PRO A 134 18.12 12.79 -8.45
N ASP A 135 18.32 12.70 -9.77
CA ASP A 135 17.49 13.34 -10.78
C ASP A 135 15.98 13.08 -10.58
N PRO A 136 15.16 14.12 -10.32
CA PRO A 136 13.74 13.99 -10.05
C PRO A 136 12.88 13.95 -11.32
N ARG A 137 13.46 14.11 -12.51
CA ARG A 137 12.69 14.28 -13.75
C ARG A 137 11.98 12.99 -14.15
N VAL A 138 10.67 13.07 -14.36
CA VAL A 138 9.84 11.93 -14.80
C VAL A 138 8.83 12.34 -15.88
N ILE A 139 8.40 11.37 -16.68
CA ILE A 139 7.16 11.44 -17.45
C ILE A 139 6.11 10.66 -16.68
N VAL A 140 5.06 11.34 -16.24
CA VAL A 140 3.99 10.72 -15.46
C VAL A 140 2.90 10.14 -16.36
N LEU A 141 2.33 9.01 -15.96
CA LEU A 141 1.26 8.26 -16.64
C LEU A 141 0.08 8.10 -15.67
N LEU A 142 -1.07 8.69 -15.97
CA LEU A 142 -2.17 8.84 -15.00
C LEU A 142 -3.50 8.24 -15.45
N ASP A 143 -3.56 7.63 -16.63
CA ASP A 143 -4.75 6.94 -17.16
C ASP A 143 -4.50 5.43 -17.32
N GLN A 144 -5.54 4.62 -17.27
CA GLN A 144 -5.45 3.15 -17.34
C GLN A 144 -4.73 2.64 -18.59
N LYS A 145 -4.81 3.36 -19.70
CA LYS A 145 -4.23 2.94 -20.97
C LYS A 145 -2.71 3.15 -20.96
N SER A 146 -2.25 4.35 -20.62
CA SER A 146 -0.82 4.67 -20.59
C SER A 146 -0.09 3.95 -19.44
N TYR A 147 -0.71 3.84 -18.27
CA TYR A 147 -0.13 3.25 -17.05
C TYR A 147 0.40 1.84 -17.24
N ARG A 148 -0.28 1.03 -18.07
CA ARG A 148 0.09 -0.37 -18.34
C ARG A 148 1.50 -0.53 -18.92
N THR A 149 2.07 0.53 -19.49
CA THR A 149 3.48 0.55 -19.93
C THR A 149 4.44 0.22 -18.79
N LEU A 150 4.11 0.56 -17.54
CA LEU A 150 4.95 0.31 -16.36
C LEU A 150 5.08 -1.17 -15.96
N PHE A 151 4.23 -2.03 -16.52
CA PHE A 151 4.22 -3.48 -16.29
C PHE A 151 5.02 -4.24 -17.36
N ASP A 152 5.17 -3.64 -18.54
CA ASP A 152 5.82 -4.24 -19.70
C ASP A 152 7.35 -4.17 -19.56
N VAL A 153 7.93 -5.25 -19.03
CA VAL A 153 9.38 -5.33 -18.75
C VAL A 153 10.25 -5.39 -20.01
N ASP A 154 9.66 -5.56 -21.20
CA ASP A 154 10.37 -5.41 -22.48
C ASP A 154 10.47 -3.94 -22.91
N LYS A 155 9.63 -3.08 -22.33
CA LYS A 155 9.65 -1.62 -22.54
C LYS A 155 10.34 -0.87 -21.41
N VAL A 156 10.19 -1.32 -20.17
CA VAL A 156 10.73 -0.63 -18.99
C VAL A 156 11.73 -1.47 -18.20
N ASP A 157 12.78 -0.81 -17.72
CA ASP A 157 13.75 -1.30 -16.76
C ASP A 157 13.29 -0.94 -15.35
N LYS A 158 13.21 -1.94 -14.50
CA LYS A 158 12.70 -1.88 -13.13
C LYS A 158 13.83 -1.94 -12.11
N LYS A 159 15.08 -1.94 -12.55
CA LYS A 159 16.27 -1.85 -11.72
C LYS A 159 16.21 -0.58 -10.88
N ASP A 160 16.36 -0.76 -9.57
CA ASP A 160 16.56 0.31 -8.59
C ASP A 160 15.44 1.39 -8.62
N ALA A 161 14.24 1.01 -9.07
CA ALA A 161 13.09 1.91 -9.24
C ALA A 161 11.96 1.66 -8.22
N PHE A 162 12.19 0.80 -7.21
CA PHE A 162 11.15 0.35 -6.28
C PHE A 162 10.54 1.50 -5.46
N VAL A 163 11.35 2.48 -5.06
CA VAL A 163 10.90 3.67 -4.31
C VAL A 163 11.09 4.97 -5.10
N GLY A 164 11.08 4.89 -6.44
CA GLY A 164 11.14 6.05 -7.32
C GLY A 164 12.52 6.35 -7.86
N THR A 165 12.95 7.60 -7.76
CA THR A 165 14.19 8.10 -8.37
C THR A 165 15.42 7.95 -7.48
N PHE A 166 15.26 7.46 -6.25
CA PHE A 166 16.36 7.19 -5.34
C PHE A 166 16.28 5.76 -4.78
N VAL A 167 17.40 5.30 -4.22
CA VAL A 167 17.52 4.00 -3.55
C VAL A 167 18.02 4.25 -2.13
N PRO A 168 17.37 3.69 -1.09
CA PRO A 168 17.91 3.70 0.26
C PRO A 168 19.27 3.00 0.33
N ASP A 169 20.11 3.40 1.28
CA ASP A 169 21.41 2.76 1.49
C ASP A 169 21.25 1.25 1.71
N VAL A 170 22.02 0.43 0.99
CA VAL A 170 21.99 -1.04 1.11
C VAL A 170 22.37 -1.53 2.51
N ALA A 171 22.94 -0.69 3.37
CA ALA A 171 23.13 -0.99 4.79
C ALA A 171 21.82 -1.31 5.52
N PHE A 172 20.69 -0.73 5.09
CA PHE A 172 19.35 -1.08 5.60
C PHE A 172 18.95 -2.52 5.28
N THR A 173 19.60 -3.15 4.31
CA THR A 173 19.34 -4.51 3.82
C THR A 173 20.59 -5.38 3.86
N GLY A 174 21.50 -5.11 4.81
CA GLY A 174 22.66 -5.97 5.06
C GLY A 174 23.76 -5.92 4.00
N GLY A 175 23.76 -4.90 3.15
CA GLY A 175 24.67 -4.77 2.02
C GLY A 175 24.13 -5.33 0.70
N TYR A 176 22.90 -5.87 0.70
CA TYR A 176 22.31 -6.51 -0.49
C TYR A 176 21.28 -5.61 -1.18
N ARG A 177 21.29 -5.62 -2.52
CA ARG A 177 20.17 -5.15 -3.33
C ARG A 177 19.09 -6.23 -3.34
N VAL A 178 18.12 -6.10 -2.44
CA VAL A 178 17.02 -7.08 -2.29
C VAL A 178 16.13 -7.13 -3.54
N LEU A 179 15.41 -8.24 -3.72
CA LEU A 179 14.59 -8.56 -4.91
C LEU A 179 13.71 -7.41 -5.41
N ALA A 180 13.15 -6.61 -4.50
CA ALA A 180 12.30 -5.48 -4.85
C ALA A 180 12.99 -4.50 -5.82
N TYR A 181 14.31 -4.32 -5.71
CA TYR A 181 15.13 -3.43 -6.53
C TYR A 181 15.77 -4.10 -7.76
N LEU A 182 15.62 -5.41 -7.95
CA LEU A 182 16.22 -6.12 -9.08
C LEU A 182 15.33 -6.07 -10.33
N ASP A 183 15.92 -5.85 -11.51
CA ASP A 183 15.21 -6.04 -12.78
C ASP A 183 15.08 -7.54 -13.12
N PRO A 184 14.03 -7.99 -13.83
CA PRO A 184 13.93 -9.40 -14.25
C PRO A 184 15.07 -9.89 -15.16
N LEU A 185 15.83 -8.99 -15.78
CA LEU A 185 17.05 -9.36 -16.52
C LEU A 185 18.23 -9.74 -15.59
N GLU A 186 18.17 -9.42 -14.30
CA GLU A 186 19.18 -9.84 -13.32
C GLU A 186 18.88 -11.28 -12.87
N GLU A 187 19.83 -12.21 -13.03
CA GLU A 187 19.65 -13.64 -12.69
C GLU A 187 19.09 -13.85 -11.27
N LYS A 188 19.61 -13.08 -10.31
CA LYS A 188 19.17 -13.11 -8.91
C LYS A 188 17.68 -12.76 -8.74
N HIS A 189 17.07 -11.98 -9.63
CA HIS A 189 15.64 -11.70 -9.55
C HIS A 189 14.82 -12.98 -9.66
N THR A 190 15.11 -13.82 -10.66
CA THR A 190 14.41 -15.09 -10.87
C THR A 190 14.57 -16.02 -9.68
N ILE A 191 15.79 -16.15 -9.16
CA ILE A 191 16.11 -17.02 -8.01
C ILE A 191 15.37 -16.52 -6.76
N LEU A 192 15.54 -15.25 -6.39
CA LEU A 192 14.96 -14.67 -5.18
C LEU A 192 13.43 -14.60 -5.22
N LYS A 193 12.83 -14.41 -6.40
CA LYS A 193 11.36 -14.41 -6.55
C LYS A 193 10.80 -15.83 -6.47
N SER A 194 11.51 -16.81 -7.01
CA SER A 194 11.14 -18.23 -6.88
C SER A 194 11.22 -18.70 -5.43
N PHE A 195 12.26 -18.26 -4.69
CA PHE A 195 12.35 -18.46 -3.25
C PHE A 195 11.15 -17.84 -2.50
N CYS A 196 10.75 -16.61 -2.85
CA CYS A 196 9.56 -15.97 -2.30
C CYS A 196 8.28 -16.80 -2.55
N PHE A 197 8.10 -17.35 -3.76
CA PHE A 197 6.96 -18.23 -4.05
C PHE A 197 6.96 -19.51 -3.20
N GLU A 198 8.12 -20.13 -2.97
CA GLU A 198 8.19 -21.34 -2.15
C GLU A 198 7.92 -21.05 -0.66
N ILE A 199 8.32 -19.88 -0.15
CA ILE A 199 7.92 -19.44 1.20
C ILE A 199 6.40 -19.32 1.31
N LEU A 200 5.76 -18.65 0.34
CA LEU A 200 4.30 -18.47 0.34
C LEU A 200 3.57 -19.81 0.25
N LYS A 201 4.00 -20.69 -0.65
CA LYS A 201 3.45 -22.03 -0.82
C LYS A 201 3.60 -22.89 0.44
N SER A 202 4.80 -22.95 1.02
CA SER A 202 5.07 -23.74 2.23
C SER A 202 4.35 -23.20 3.48
N SER A 203 3.96 -21.92 3.50
CA SER A 203 3.16 -21.31 4.56
C SER A 203 1.66 -21.64 4.51
N GLY A 204 1.14 -22.13 3.39
CA GLY A 204 -0.30 -22.20 3.12
C GLY A 204 -1.16 -22.84 4.21
N ARG A 205 -0.67 -23.92 4.84
CA ARG A 205 -1.39 -24.63 5.92
C ARG A 205 -1.51 -23.82 7.22
N ARG A 206 -0.60 -22.87 7.45
CA ARG A 206 -0.59 -22.02 8.66
C ARG A 206 -1.42 -20.75 8.49
N VAL A 207 -1.68 -20.31 7.26
CA VAL A 207 -2.30 -19.00 7.00
C VAL A 207 -3.63 -18.84 7.74
N PHE A 208 -4.61 -19.71 7.51
CA PHE A 208 -5.93 -19.61 8.14
C PHE A 208 -5.90 -19.71 9.68
N PRO A 209 -5.32 -20.76 10.29
CA PRO A 209 -5.33 -20.88 11.75
C PRO A 209 -4.55 -19.76 12.46
N GLU A 210 -3.40 -19.34 11.92
CA GLU A 210 -2.62 -18.27 12.53
C GLU A 210 -3.30 -16.90 12.37
N PHE A 211 -4.00 -16.69 11.25
CA PHE A 211 -4.75 -15.45 11.03
C PHE A 211 -5.97 -15.35 11.94
N HIS A 212 -6.73 -16.44 12.09
CA HIS A 212 -7.85 -16.51 13.04
C HIS A 212 -7.41 -16.22 14.47
N LYS A 213 -6.29 -16.84 14.91
CA LYS A 213 -5.72 -16.59 16.24
C LYS A 213 -5.34 -15.12 16.42
N ALA A 214 -4.65 -14.53 15.44
CA ALA A 214 -4.27 -13.12 15.50
C ALA A 214 -5.47 -12.17 15.54
N LEU A 215 -6.50 -12.40 14.71
CA LEU A 215 -7.68 -11.53 14.70
C LEU A 215 -8.56 -11.70 15.92
N SER A 216 -8.63 -12.89 16.51
CA SER A 216 -9.32 -13.09 17.81
C SER A 216 -8.73 -12.18 18.89
N GLU A 217 -7.39 -12.07 18.97
CA GLU A 217 -6.71 -11.16 19.90
C GLU A 217 -6.95 -9.68 19.57
N VAL A 218 -7.07 -9.33 18.29
CA VAL A 218 -7.41 -7.97 17.83
C VAL A 218 -8.83 -7.60 18.25
N PHE A 219 -9.79 -8.50 18.04
CA PHE A 219 -11.20 -8.29 18.36
C PHE A 219 -11.42 -8.10 19.86
N VAL A 220 -10.76 -8.88 20.71
CA VAL A 220 -10.77 -8.67 22.17
C VAL A 220 -10.26 -7.28 22.55
N GLN A 221 -9.20 -6.79 21.90
CA GLN A 221 -8.69 -5.43 22.15
C GLN A 221 -9.68 -4.34 21.69
N TRP A 222 -10.35 -4.55 20.56
CA TRP A 222 -11.38 -3.64 20.07
C TRP A 222 -12.56 -3.55 21.04
N GLU A 223 -13.10 -4.70 21.45
CA GLU A 223 -14.23 -4.79 22.38
C GLU A 223 -13.88 -4.16 23.73
N THR A 224 -12.72 -4.51 24.30
CA THR A 224 -12.23 -3.92 25.55
C THR A 224 -12.07 -2.40 25.45
N GLY A 225 -11.56 -1.91 24.31
CA GLY A 225 -11.37 -0.48 24.07
C GLY A 225 -12.71 0.26 23.93
N LEU A 226 -13.68 -0.34 23.24
CA LEU A 226 -15.04 0.18 23.08
C LEU A 226 -15.79 0.22 24.42
N GLU A 227 -15.73 -0.85 25.22
CA GLU A 227 -16.36 -0.93 26.54
C GLU A 227 -15.81 0.15 27.49
N LYS A 228 -14.49 0.35 27.48
CA LYS A 228 -13.84 1.31 28.40
C LYS A 228 -13.99 2.76 27.98
N ASN A 229 -13.90 3.05 26.68
CA ASN A 229 -13.74 4.43 26.19
C ASN A 229 -14.85 4.88 25.22
N GLY A 230 -15.78 3.99 24.86
CA GLY A 230 -16.78 4.22 23.81
C GLY A 230 -16.20 4.29 22.39
N LYS A 231 -14.88 4.14 22.22
CA LYS A 231 -14.16 4.16 20.94
C LYS A 231 -12.77 3.55 21.10
N VAL A 232 -12.21 3.04 20.00
CA VAL A 232 -10.87 2.44 19.99
C VAL A 232 -10.16 2.68 18.67
N LYS A 233 -8.86 2.99 18.72
CA LYS A 233 -8.04 3.06 17.50
C LYS A 233 -7.72 1.65 17.03
N PHE A 234 -8.33 1.23 15.92
CA PHE A 234 -8.18 -0.15 15.46
C PHE A 234 -6.82 -0.44 14.83
N ASN A 235 -6.13 0.59 14.32
CA ASN A 235 -4.83 0.46 13.63
C ASN A 235 -3.75 -0.16 14.50
N GLU A 236 -3.70 0.20 15.79
CA GLU A 236 -2.65 -0.28 16.69
C GLU A 236 -2.80 -1.77 16.95
N ALA A 237 -4.02 -2.20 17.33
CA ALA A 237 -4.35 -3.61 17.52
C ALA A 237 -4.10 -4.42 16.25
N LEU A 238 -4.57 -3.95 15.07
CA LEU A 238 -4.28 -4.60 13.79
C LEU A 238 -2.78 -4.73 13.54
N SER A 239 -2.01 -3.68 13.80
CA SER A 239 -0.57 -3.67 13.55
C SER A 239 0.16 -4.74 14.39
N VAL A 240 -0.20 -4.86 15.68
CA VAL A 240 0.36 -5.88 16.58
C VAL A 240 -0.12 -7.29 16.19
N GLY A 241 -1.42 -7.50 16.00
CA GLY A 241 -1.93 -8.82 15.64
C GLY A 241 -1.37 -9.33 14.30
N THR A 242 -1.32 -8.44 13.30
CA THR A 242 -0.83 -8.81 11.97
C THR A 242 0.67 -9.03 11.89
N VAL A 243 1.49 -8.42 12.77
CA VAL A 243 2.93 -8.74 12.80
C VAL A 243 3.15 -10.16 13.31
N SER A 244 2.45 -10.56 14.37
CA SER A 244 2.53 -11.92 14.91
C SER A 244 1.97 -12.94 13.92
N PHE A 245 0.85 -12.65 13.25
CA PHE A 245 0.33 -13.50 12.16
C PHE A 245 1.39 -13.71 11.08
N ASN A 246 1.98 -12.62 10.56
CA ASN A 246 2.83 -12.70 9.38
C ASN A 246 4.10 -13.54 9.67
N PHE A 247 4.66 -13.38 10.86
CA PHE A 247 5.81 -14.19 11.30
C PHE A 247 5.43 -15.65 11.59
N ARG A 248 4.31 -15.92 12.28
CA ARG A 248 3.85 -17.29 12.54
C ARG A 248 3.52 -18.04 11.25
N ALA A 249 2.84 -17.38 10.30
CA ALA A 249 2.52 -17.95 9.00
C ALA A 249 3.78 -18.24 8.17
N LEU A 250 4.63 -17.23 7.95
CA LEU A 250 5.76 -17.35 7.02
C LEU A 250 6.99 -18.05 7.62
N LEU A 251 7.21 -17.95 8.93
CA LEU A 251 8.43 -18.41 9.60
C LEU A 251 8.19 -19.48 10.66
N ASN A 252 6.93 -19.78 11.00
CA ASN A 252 6.60 -20.68 12.11
C ASN A 252 7.21 -20.26 13.46
N ALA A 253 7.33 -18.96 13.69
CA ALA A 253 7.87 -18.38 14.91
C ALA A 253 7.11 -17.09 15.28
N ASP A 254 6.92 -16.83 16.58
CA ASP A 254 6.23 -15.63 17.06
C ASP A 254 7.27 -14.58 17.54
N PRO A 255 7.30 -13.37 16.96
CA PRO A 255 8.26 -12.34 17.32
C PRO A 255 7.97 -11.69 18.68
N THR A 256 6.81 -11.97 19.28
CA THR A 256 6.34 -11.39 20.54
C THR A 256 6.40 -12.38 21.71
N ASP A 257 6.60 -13.66 21.43
CA ASP A 257 6.71 -14.71 22.44
C ASP A 257 8.03 -14.56 23.23
N PRO A 258 7.99 -14.45 24.57
CA PRO A 258 9.18 -14.31 25.40
C PRO A 258 10.12 -15.54 25.36
N ASP A 259 9.61 -16.71 25.04
CA ASP A 259 10.40 -17.96 24.98
C ASP A 259 11.10 -18.14 23.62
N THR A 260 10.75 -17.31 22.64
CA THR A 260 11.41 -17.32 21.32
C THR A 260 12.81 -16.71 21.40
N LYS A 261 13.81 -17.42 20.86
CA LYS A 261 15.20 -16.93 20.83
C LYS A 261 15.30 -15.64 20.05
N ALA A 262 16.06 -14.67 20.58
CA ALA A 262 16.20 -13.34 19.97
C ALA A 262 14.84 -12.67 19.68
N THR A 263 13.82 -12.91 20.52
CA THR A 263 12.49 -12.30 20.43
C THR A 263 12.57 -10.78 20.30
N LEU A 264 11.65 -10.20 19.53
CA LEU A 264 11.47 -8.75 19.45
C LEU A 264 10.56 -8.24 20.57
N GLY A 265 9.89 -9.14 21.28
CA GLY A 265 8.97 -8.86 22.38
C GLY A 265 7.72 -8.13 21.90
N LYS A 266 6.96 -7.59 22.86
CA LYS A 266 5.70 -6.86 22.60
C LYS A 266 5.88 -5.64 21.69
N ASP A 267 7.11 -5.10 21.61
CA ASP A 267 7.47 -3.96 20.77
C ASP A 267 7.84 -4.33 19.32
N ALA A 268 7.66 -5.59 18.90
CA ALA A 268 8.02 -6.08 17.56
C ALA A 268 7.55 -5.15 16.43
N ALA A 269 6.29 -4.74 16.46
CA ALA A 269 5.72 -3.82 15.48
C ALA A 269 6.44 -2.46 15.46
N SER A 270 6.74 -1.88 16.62
CA SER A 270 7.44 -0.60 16.75
C SER A 270 8.89 -0.69 16.25
N ILE A 271 9.59 -1.77 16.62
CA ILE A 271 10.96 -2.05 16.17
C ILE A 271 11.01 -2.14 14.64
N ILE A 272 10.11 -2.92 14.04
CA ILE A 272 10.08 -3.10 12.58
C ILE A 272 9.71 -1.80 11.86
N LYS A 273 8.68 -1.07 12.34
CA LYS A 273 8.31 0.25 11.77
C LYS A 273 9.49 1.21 11.78
N SER A 274 10.26 1.24 12.86
CA SER A 274 11.41 2.14 12.97
C SER A 274 12.54 1.81 11.99
N TRP A 275 12.61 0.57 11.48
CA TRP A 275 13.53 0.17 10.40
C TRP A 275 12.96 0.49 9.01
N ILE A 276 11.65 0.34 8.81
CA ILE A 276 10.98 0.63 7.52
C ILE A 276 10.94 2.14 7.24
N ILE A 277 10.44 2.93 8.21
CA ILE A 277 10.09 4.35 8.00
C ILE A 277 11.26 5.15 7.41
N PRO A 278 12.51 5.06 7.91
CA PRO A 278 13.60 5.88 7.37
C PRO A 278 13.93 5.61 5.90
N GLN A 279 13.58 4.44 5.37
CA GLN A 279 13.79 4.10 3.96
C GLN A 279 12.81 4.80 3.01
N ILE A 280 11.64 5.24 3.51
CA ILE A 280 10.55 5.82 2.70
C ILE A 280 10.08 7.19 3.18
N ILE A 281 10.53 7.65 4.35
CA ILE A 281 10.16 8.96 4.89
C ILE A 281 10.49 10.11 3.92
N PRO A 282 11.54 10.06 3.08
CA PRO A 282 11.77 11.13 2.10
C PRO A 282 10.71 11.25 1.01
N LEU A 283 9.80 10.28 0.88
CA LEU A 283 8.68 10.25 -0.08
C LEU A 283 7.34 10.59 0.58
N SER A 284 7.31 10.69 1.91
CA SER A 284 6.06 10.64 2.67
C SER A 284 5.53 12.03 2.98
N VAL A 285 4.24 12.25 2.76
CA VAL A 285 3.59 13.49 3.20
C VAL A 285 3.25 13.35 4.68
N ILE A 286 3.90 14.14 5.53
CA ILE A 286 3.66 14.11 6.98
C ILE A 286 2.36 14.85 7.30
N ARG A 287 1.41 14.14 7.93
CA ARG A 287 0.12 14.69 8.34
C ARG A 287 0.19 15.22 9.77
N LEU A 288 0.16 16.53 9.90
CA LEU A 288 0.07 17.27 11.17
C LEU A 288 -1.03 18.34 11.07
N PRO A 289 -1.60 18.79 12.20
CA PRO A 289 -2.45 19.97 12.21
C PRO A 289 -1.74 21.14 11.53
N ILE A 290 -2.47 21.95 10.75
CA ILE A 290 -1.85 22.94 9.84
C ILE A 290 -0.87 23.88 10.52
N PHE A 291 -1.16 24.35 11.74
CA PHE A 291 -0.26 25.22 12.49
C PHE A 291 1.07 24.53 12.81
N LEU A 292 1.03 23.25 13.20
CA LEU A 292 2.20 22.47 13.56
C LEU A 292 2.98 22.03 12.32
N LYS A 293 2.26 21.68 11.23
CA LYS A 293 2.84 21.40 9.92
C LYS A 293 3.69 22.59 9.45
N LEU A 294 3.14 23.81 9.52
CA LEU A 294 3.85 25.03 9.10
C LEU A 294 5.01 25.39 10.04
N ALA A 295 4.80 25.30 11.36
CA ALA A 295 5.84 25.62 12.34
C ALA A 295 7.04 24.66 12.26
N LEU A 296 6.80 23.38 11.97
CA LEU A 296 7.84 22.35 11.85
C LEU A 296 8.35 22.16 10.42
N ALA A 297 7.81 22.87 9.42
CA ALA A 297 8.19 22.71 8.02
C ALA A 297 9.70 22.73 7.76
N PRO A 298 10.49 23.70 8.26
CA PRO A 298 11.94 23.70 8.02
C PRO A 298 12.64 22.48 8.64
N PHE A 299 12.16 22.01 9.80
CA PHE A 299 12.72 20.82 10.45
C PHE A 299 12.35 19.54 9.70
N ILE A 300 11.11 19.42 9.23
CA ILE A 300 10.65 18.29 8.42
C ILE A 300 11.43 18.24 7.10
N GLU A 301 11.57 19.38 6.40
CA GLU A 301 12.37 19.45 5.19
C GLU A 301 13.81 19.02 5.44
N LEU A 302 14.45 19.56 6.47
CA LEU A 302 15.84 19.26 6.79
C LEU A 302 16.04 17.79 7.19
N LEU A 303 15.19 17.27 8.08
CA LEU A 303 15.36 15.93 8.67
C LEU A 303 14.90 14.81 7.74
N PHE A 304 13.89 15.05 6.91
CA PHE A 304 13.21 13.97 6.19
C PHE A 304 13.26 14.12 4.67
N HIS A 305 13.19 15.34 4.12
CA HIS A 305 13.07 15.53 2.68
C HIS A 305 14.34 16.05 1.99
N THR A 306 15.40 16.37 2.74
CA THR A 306 16.63 16.98 2.18
C THR A 306 17.76 15.97 2.02
N PHE A 307 17.92 15.05 2.98
CA PHE A 307 18.98 14.05 2.99
C PHE A 307 18.40 12.63 3.07
N PRO A 308 19.04 11.63 2.45
CA PRO A 308 18.77 10.23 2.76
C PRO A 308 18.98 9.95 4.25
N MET A 309 18.11 9.14 4.83
CA MET A 309 18.21 8.83 6.25
C MET A 309 19.45 7.96 6.55
N PRO A 310 20.30 8.33 7.52
CA PRO A 310 21.49 7.55 7.83
C PRO A 310 21.12 6.23 8.55
N TYR A 311 21.65 5.12 8.05
CA TYR A 311 21.42 3.78 8.62
C TYR A 311 21.82 3.66 10.10
N SER A 312 22.81 4.44 10.56
CA SER A 312 23.27 4.43 11.95
C SER A 312 22.16 4.68 12.97
N LEU A 313 21.09 5.41 12.60
CA LEU A 313 19.92 5.67 13.46
C LEU A 313 19.08 4.42 13.77
N VAL A 314 19.16 3.40 12.93
CA VAL A 314 18.36 2.17 13.05
C VAL A 314 19.19 0.91 13.20
N LYS A 315 20.52 1.00 13.11
CA LYS A 315 21.44 -0.15 13.09
C LYS A 315 21.14 -1.18 14.18
N THR A 316 21.01 -0.76 15.44
CA THR A 316 20.75 -1.67 16.57
C THR A 316 19.40 -2.38 16.43
N LYS A 317 18.36 -1.69 15.95
CA LYS A 317 17.03 -2.26 15.75
C LYS A 317 17.02 -3.23 14.57
N HIS A 318 17.66 -2.86 13.46
CA HIS A 318 17.84 -3.76 12.32
C HIS A 318 18.61 -5.03 12.74
N GLN A 319 19.68 -4.90 13.53
CA GLN A 319 20.44 -6.05 14.05
C GLN A 319 19.60 -6.98 14.93
N LYS A 320 18.66 -6.43 15.73
CA LYS A 320 17.69 -7.26 16.49
C LYS A 320 16.78 -8.05 15.56
N ILE A 321 16.26 -7.42 14.50
CA ILE A 321 15.44 -8.12 13.49
C ILE A 321 16.27 -9.20 12.81
N VAL A 322 17.49 -8.90 12.36
CA VAL A 322 18.40 -9.89 11.75
C VAL A 322 18.67 -11.06 12.68
N ALA A 323 18.94 -10.81 13.97
CA ALA A 323 19.16 -11.87 14.96
C ALA A 323 17.94 -12.77 15.13
N PHE A 324 16.72 -12.20 15.14
CA PHE A 324 15.48 -12.97 15.16
C PHE A 324 15.39 -13.91 13.95
N PHE A 325 15.59 -13.41 12.72
CA PHE A 325 15.50 -14.24 11.51
C PHE A 325 16.59 -15.31 11.49
N ARG A 326 17.82 -14.99 11.90
CA ARG A 326 18.92 -15.95 11.95
C ARG A 326 18.63 -17.12 12.89
N GLU A 327 18.02 -16.85 14.04
CA GLU A 327 17.72 -17.88 15.03
C GLU A 327 16.48 -18.71 14.71
N ASN A 328 15.46 -18.09 14.13
CA ASN A 328 14.13 -18.69 14.03
C ASN A 328 13.70 -19.09 12.61
N ALA A 329 14.35 -18.59 11.56
CA ALA A 329 14.02 -18.93 10.17
C ALA A 329 14.92 -20.02 9.57
N LYS A 330 15.54 -20.88 10.41
CA LYS A 330 16.57 -21.83 9.98
C LYS A 330 16.10 -22.77 8.88
N GLU A 331 14.91 -23.34 9.00
CA GLU A 331 14.33 -24.21 7.96
C GLU A 331 14.14 -23.49 6.63
N THR A 332 13.65 -22.25 6.66
CA THR A 332 13.46 -21.41 5.48
C THR A 332 14.80 -21.01 4.84
N LEU A 333 15.82 -20.76 5.64
CA LEU A 333 17.17 -20.43 5.16
C LEU A 333 17.90 -21.66 4.59
N ASP A 334 17.73 -22.83 5.22
CA ASP A 334 18.22 -24.10 4.70
C ASP A 334 17.58 -24.42 3.34
N MET A 335 16.28 -24.14 3.19
CA MET A 335 15.58 -24.26 1.91
C MET A 335 16.17 -23.32 0.86
N ALA A 336 16.52 -22.08 1.22
CA ALA A 336 17.13 -21.12 0.32
C ALA A 336 18.48 -21.62 -0.23
N GLU A 337 19.35 -22.15 0.63
CA GLU A 337 20.65 -22.70 0.23
C GLU A 337 20.47 -23.97 -0.62
N LYS A 338 19.66 -24.93 -0.15
CA LYS A 338 19.57 -26.27 -0.76
C LYS A 338 18.81 -26.29 -2.09
N GLN A 339 17.74 -25.49 -2.22
CA GLN A 339 16.87 -25.52 -3.40
C GLN A 339 17.17 -24.41 -4.40
N PHE A 340 17.70 -23.27 -3.94
CA PHE A 340 17.90 -22.09 -4.76
C PHE A 340 19.37 -21.66 -4.88
N GLY A 341 20.29 -22.30 -4.16
CA GLY A 341 21.72 -21.98 -4.21
C GLY A 341 22.06 -20.57 -3.70
N LEU A 342 21.19 -19.98 -2.88
CA LEU A 342 21.38 -18.65 -2.33
C LEU A 342 22.39 -18.66 -1.18
N ASP A 343 23.22 -17.62 -1.09
CA ASP A 343 23.97 -17.33 0.14
C ASP A 343 22.99 -17.12 1.31
N ARG A 344 23.31 -17.69 2.47
CA ARG A 344 22.41 -17.68 3.63
C ARG A 344 22.10 -16.28 4.14
N GLU A 345 23.08 -15.39 4.15
CA GLU A 345 22.90 -14.02 4.63
C GLU A 345 22.13 -13.19 3.60
N GLU A 346 22.37 -13.40 2.30
CA GLU A 346 21.54 -12.81 1.25
C GLU A 346 20.07 -13.28 1.33
N ALA A 347 19.85 -14.58 1.54
CA ALA A 347 18.52 -15.16 1.72
C ALA A 347 17.84 -14.58 2.97
N LEU A 348 18.57 -14.42 4.07
CA LEU A 348 18.08 -13.82 5.31
C LEU A 348 17.59 -12.39 5.08
N HIS A 349 18.39 -11.54 4.45
CA HIS A 349 18.02 -10.14 4.24
C HIS A 349 16.86 -9.98 3.25
N ASN A 350 16.74 -10.86 2.25
CA ASN A 350 15.57 -10.90 1.38
C ASN A 350 14.31 -11.40 2.11
N LEU A 351 14.42 -12.48 2.89
CA LEU A 351 13.31 -13.01 3.70
C LEU A 351 12.81 -11.98 4.71
N LEU A 352 13.72 -11.29 5.40
CA LEU A 352 13.41 -10.17 6.29
C LEU A 352 12.66 -9.08 5.54
N PHE A 353 13.14 -8.68 4.37
CA PHE A 353 12.50 -7.64 3.57
C PHE A 353 11.09 -8.04 3.11
N TYR A 354 10.89 -9.29 2.68
CA TYR A 354 9.57 -9.79 2.26
C TYR A 354 8.58 -9.78 3.42
N THR A 355 8.98 -10.33 4.56
CA THR A 355 8.10 -10.46 5.73
C THR A 355 7.79 -9.09 6.34
N CYS A 356 8.80 -8.26 6.56
CA CYS A 356 8.65 -6.99 7.28
C CYS A 356 8.21 -5.84 6.36
N PHE A 357 8.93 -5.60 5.25
CA PHE A 357 8.68 -4.43 4.40
C PHE A 357 7.53 -4.68 3.44
N ASN A 358 7.57 -5.77 2.65
CA ASN A 358 6.57 -5.99 1.59
C ASN A 358 5.23 -6.47 2.14
N ALA A 359 5.23 -7.57 2.90
CA ALA A 359 4.01 -8.17 3.43
C ALA A 359 3.45 -7.34 4.57
N TRP A 360 4.15 -7.24 5.71
CA TRP A 360 3.60 -6.54 6.87
C TRP A 360 3.45 -5.04 6.63
N GLY A 361 4.40 -4.39 5.95
CA GLY A 361 4.27 -2.99 5.55
C GLY A 361 3.02 -2.74 4.70
N GLY A 362 2.75 -3.58 3.69
CA GLY A 362 1.53 -3.49 2.88
C GLY A 362 0.24 -3.73 3.66
N ILE A 363 0.21 -4.76 4.51
CA ILE A 363 -0.93 -5.09 5.38
C ILE A 363 -1.27 -3.91 6.32
N ASN A 364 -0.26 -3.24 6.89
CA ASN A 364 -0.47 -2.08 7.77
C ASN A 364 -1.15 -0.88 7.09
N PHE A 365 -1.19 -0.82 5.76
CA PHE A 365 -1.99 0.16 5.03
C PHE A 365 -3.33 -0.43 4.59
N LEU A 366 -3.32 -1.64 4.03
CA LEU A 366 -4.50 -2.28 3.45
C LEU A 366 -5.58 -2.57 4.49
N PHE A 367 -5.22 -3.19 5.61
CA PHE A 367 -6.21 -3.68 6.58
C PHE A 367 -6.95 -2.53 7.26
N PRO A 368 -6.26 -1.46 7.72
CA PRO A 368 -6.94 -0.24 8.13
C PRO A 368 -7.89 0.36 7.08
N ALA A 369 -7.48 0.36 5.81
CA ALA A 369 -8.33 0.88 4.73
C ALA A 369 -9.60 0.03 4.55
N ILE A 370 -9.49 -1.31 4.64
CA ILE A 370 -10.64 -2.22 4.59
C ILE A 370 -11.60 -1.91 5.75
N VAL A 371 -11.11 -1.89 6.99
CA VAL A 371 -11.94 -1.62 8.17
C VAL A 371 -12.61 -0.25 8.08
N SER A 372 -11.85 0.78 7.70
CA SER A 372 -12.36 2.15 7.56
C SER A 372 -13.45 2.25 6.47
N ARG A 373 -13.21 1.68 5.29
CA ARG A 373 -14.16 1.73 4.16
C ARG A 373 -15.44 0.96 4.46
N LEU A 374 -15.33 -0.28 4.93
CA LEU A 374 -16.49 -1.10 5.23
C LEU A 374 -17.27 -0.56 6.44
N GLY A 375 -16.56 -0.10 7.47
CA GLY A 375 -17.18 0.54 8.63
C GLY A 375 -17.88 1.88 8.35
N SER A 376 -17.67 2.45 7.17
CA SER A 376 -18.37 3.65 6.69
C SER A 376 -19.53 3.36 5.74
N THR A 377 -19.79 2.08 5.42
CA THR A 377 -20.91 1.67 4.55
C THR A 377 -22.23 1.61 5.31
N SER A 378 -23.35 1.51 4.59
CA SER A 378 -24.68 1.39 5.20
C SER A 378 -24.82 0.10 6.02
N GLU A 379 -25.65 0.17 7.06
CA GLU A 379 -25.99 -1.00 7.89
C GLU A 379 -26.59 -2.15 7.05
N GLU A 380 -27.40 -1.82 6.04
CA GLU A 380 -27.99 -2.78 5.11
C GLU A 380 -26.92 -3.59 4.37
N PHE A 381 -25.92 -2.90 3.82
CA PHE A 381 -24.81 -3.56 3.12
C PHE A 381 -24.00 -4.45 4.06
N GLN A 382 -23.71 -3.97 5.28
CA GLN A 382 -22.96 -4.75 6.25
C GLN A 382 -23.71 -6.02 6.69
N ARG A 383 -25.03 -5.96 6.84
CA ARG A 383 -25.87 -7.13 7.12
C ARG A 383 -25.87 -8.12 5.97
N GLU A 384 -25.94 -7.64 4.72
CA GLU A 384 -25.83 -8.48 3.52
C GLU A 384 -24.47 -9.20 3.47
N LEU A 385 -23.39 -8.47 3.79
CA LEU A 385 -22.03 -9.01 3.85
C LEU A 385 -21.89 -10.08 4.95
N SER A 386 -22.41 -9.81 6.15
CA SER A 386 -22.45 -10.79 7.24
C SER A 386 -23.28 -12.03 6.88
N ALA A 387 -24.42 -11.85 6.21
CA ALA A 387 -25.25 -12.97 5.76
C ALA A 387 -24.53 -13.84 4.72
N GLU A 388 -23.85 -13.25 3.73
CA GLU A 388 -23.04 -14.00 2.74
C GLU A 388 -21.94 -14.80 3.45
N VAL A 389 -21.17 -14.15 4.33
CA VAL A 389 -20.05 -14.78 5.04
C VAL A 389 -20.53 -15.96 5.87
N ARG A 390 -21.59 -15.78 6.67
CA ARG A 390 -22.11 -16.84 7.54
C ARG A 390 -22.65 -18.01 6.76
N LYS A 391 -23.39 -17.75 5.68
CA LYS A 391 -23.91 -18.79 4.80
C LYS A 391 -22.76 -19.56 4.14
N ALA A 392 -21.75 -18.87 3.61
CA ALA A 392 -20.60 -19.54 2.99
C ALA A 392 -19.81 -20.39 3.99
N ILE A 393 -19.68 -19.96 5.25
CA ILE A 393 -19.06 -20.76 6.32
C ILE A 393 -19.90 -22.01 6.63
N GLU A 394 -21.23 -21.87 6.74
CA GLU A 394 -22.16 -22.99 6.98
C GLU A 394 -22.09 -24.02 5.85
N ASP A 395 -22.23 -23.57 4.60
CA ASP A 395 -22.25 -24.42 3.40
C ASP A 395 -20.94 -25.18 3.18
N ASN A 396 -19.82 -24.67 3.70
CA ASN A 396 -18.48 -25.25 3.50
C ASN A 396 -17.87 -25.85 4.79
N GLY A 397 -18.63 -25.96 5.88
CA GLY A 397 -18.19 -26.62 7.12
C GLY A 397 -17.08 -25.87 7.87
N GLY A 398 -17.01 -24.53 7.72
CA GLY A 398 -16.02 -23.68 8.38
C GLY A 398 -15.44 -22.61 7.46
N LEU A 399 -14.70 -21.67 8.05
CA LEU A 399 -13.98 -20.64 7.30
C LEU A 399 -12.70 -21.23 6.70
N ASN A 400 -12.79 -21.63 5.43
CA ASN A 400 -11.73 -22.28 4.67
C ASN A 400 -11.66 -21.71 3.23
N PRO A 401 -10.71 -22.14 2.39
CA PRO A 401 -10.60 -21.62 1.03
C PRO A 401 -11.86 -21.77 0.17
N ALA A 402 -12.63 -22.86 0.34
CA ALA A 402 -13.88 -23.07 -0.40
C ALA A 402 -14.98 -22.08 0.04
N ALA A 403 -15.05 -21.79 1.36
CA ALA A 403 -15.91 -20.75 1.89
C ALA A 403 -15.57 -19.37 1.30
N LEU A 404 -14.29 -18.95 1.32
CA LEU A 404 -13.88 -17.65 0.75
C LEU A 404 -14.16 -17.53 -0.75
N ASN A 405 -14.02 -18.62 -1.50
CA ASN A 405 -14.35 -18.64 -2.93
C ASN A 405 -15.85 -18.48 -3.20
N SER A 406 -16.69 -18.77 -2.20
CA SER A 406 -18.14 -18.67 -2.26
C SER A 406 -18.69 -17.31 -1.76
N MET A 407 -17.82 -16.30 -1.58
CA MET A 407 -18.18 -14.97 -1.07
C MET A 407 -17.93 -13.86 -2.13
N PRO A 408 -18.72 -13.79 -3.22
CA PRO A 408 -18.52 -12.80 -4.27
C PRO A 408 -18.71 -11.35 -3.80
N LEU A 409 -19.57 -11.07 -2.82
CA LEU A 409 -19.74 -9.73 -2.25
C LEU A 409 -18.49 -9.30 -1.46
N VAL A 410 -17.91 -10.19 -0.65
CA VAL A 410 -16.62 -9.96 0.01
C VAL A 410 -15.53 -9.65 -1.00
N GLN A 411 -15.38 -10.48 -2.03
CA GLN A 411 -14.37 -10.30 -3.07
C GLN A 411 -14.54 -8.96 -3.80
N SER A 412 -15.76 -8.60 -4.16
CA SER A 412 -16.06 -7.32 -4.81
C SER A 412 -15.72 -6.14 -3.89
N ALA A 413 -16.06 -6.21 -2.61
CA ALA A 413 -15.77 -5.15 -1.66
C ALA A 413 -14.25 -4.98 -1.46
N VAL A 414 -13.49 -6.07 -1.37
CA VAL A 414 -12.03 -6.05 -1.28
C VAL A 414 -11.38 -5.48 -2.54
N TYR A 415 -11.85 -5.86 -3.73
CA TYR A 415 -11.35 -5.25 -4.97
C TYR A 415 -11.65 -3.76 -5.05
N GLU A 416 -12.80 -3.31 -4.54
CA GLU A 416 -13.11 -1.88 -4.48
C GLU A 416 -12.18 -1.14 -3.52
N VAL A 417 -11.80 -1.73 -2.38
CA VAL A 417 -10.80 -1.12 -1.49
C VAL A 417 -9.44 -1.03 -2.18
N PHE A 418 -8.99 -2.09 -2.87
CA PHE A 418 -7.74 -2.04 -3.66
C PHE A 418 -7.77 -0.96 -4.74
N ARG A 419 -8.94 -0.70 -5.33
CA ARG A 419 -9.13 0.35 -6.33
C ARG A 419 -9.11 1.75 -5.71
N THR A 420 -9.86 1.99 -4.64
CA THR A 420 -10.00 3.34 -4.08
C THR A 420 -8.82 3.77 -3.20
N ASP A 421 -8.20 2.81 -2.50
CA ASP A 421 -7.13 3.02 -1.53
C ASP A 421 -5.98 2.03 -1.77
N PRO A 422 -5.33 2.04 -2.96
CA PRO A 422 -4.24 1.12 -3.25
C PRO A 422 -3.10 1.29 -2.24
N PRO A 423 -2.63 0.23 -1.55
CA PRO A 423 -1.63 0.35 -0.48
C PRO A 423 -0.28 0.95 -0.91
N VAL A 424 0.05 0.89 -2.20
CA VAL A 424 1.24 1.51 -2.79
C VAL A 424 0.83 2.33 -4.00
N ALA A 425 0.83 3.65 -3.85
CA ALA A 425 0.30 4.56 -4.85
C ALA A 425 1.22 4.80 -6.06
N TYR A 426 2.52 4.54 -5.95
CA TYR A 426 3.50 4.95 -6.97
C TYR A 426 4.24 3.78 -7.60
N GLN A 427 4.35 3.79 -8.93
CA GLN A 427 5.18 2.83 -9.68
C GLN A 427 6.08 3.56 -10.66
N TYR A 428 7.27 3.01 -10.88
CA TYR A 428 8.29 3.62 -11.72
C TYR A 428 8.90 2.61 -12.67
N GLY A 429 9.45 3.07 -13.78
CA GLY A 429 10.20 2.25 -14.72
C GLY A 429 10.93 3.11 -15.75
N ARG A 430 12.14 2.75 -16.11
CA ARG A 430 12.96 3.52 -17.06
C ARG A 430 12.79 2.97 -18.47
N ALA A 431 12.53 3.82 -19.45
CA ALA A 431 12.38 3.35 -20.83
C ALA A 431 13.66 2.65 -21.34
N LYS A 432 13.56 1.37 -21.74
CA LYS A 432 14.69 0.57 -22.27
C LYS A 432 15.10 0.99 -23.70
N LYS A 433 14.16 1.58 -24.43
CA LYS A 433 14.26 2.01 -25.83
C LYS A 433 13.37 3.23 -26.05
N ASP A 434 13.43 3.83 -27.24
CA ASP A 434 12.44 4.83 -27.63
C ASP A 434 11.06 4.15 -27.69
N LEU A 435 10.04 4.77 -27.10
CA LEU A 435 8.70 4.24 -26.96
C LEU A 435 7.68 5.21 -27.54
N ILE A 436 6.59 4.65 -28.06
CA ILE A 436 5.34 5.36 -28.27
C ILE A 436 4.39 4.90 -27.16
N ILE A 437 4.01 5.81 -26.26
CA ILE A 437 3.06 5.54 -25.19
C ILE A 437 1.72 6.15 -25.55
N GLU A 438 0.66 5.34 -25.58
CA GLU A 438 -0.69 5.80 -25.86
C GLU A 438 -1.45 6.08 -24.57
N SER A 439 -2.05 7.27 -24.49
CA SER A 439 -3.19 7.51 -23.61
C SER A 439 -4.50 7.26 -24.38
N HIS A 440 -5.63 7.62 -23.79
CA HIS A 440 -6.92 7.51 -24.45
C HIS A 440 -7.08 8.41 -25.68
N ASP A 441 -6.42 9.58 -25.72
CA ASP A 441 -6.69 10.63 -26.71
C ASP A 441 -5.47 11.02 -27.57
N ALA A 442 -4.28 10.51 -27.24
CA ALA A 442 -3.06 10.81 -27.97
C ALA A 442 -1.99 9.73 -27.76
N ALA A 443 -0.98 9.77 -28.62
CA ALA A 443 0.24 8.99 -28.46
C ALA A 443 1.43 9.92 -28.24
N PHE A 444 2.40 9.49 -27.44
CA PHE A 444 3.53 10.32 -27.02
C PHE A 444 4.86 9.62 -27.26
N GLN A 445 5.83 10.36 -27.80
CA GLN A 445 7.19 9.87 -27.94
C GLN A 445 7.95 10.00 -26.62
N VAL A 446 8.50 8.90 -26.14
CA VAL A 446 9.38 8.83 -24.98
C VAL A 446 10.73 8.29 -25.42
N LYS A 447 11.81 8.92 -24.97
CA LYS A 447 13.18 8.52 -25.30
C LYS A 447 13.71 7.46 -24.34
N LYS A 448 14.59 6.61 -24.87
CA LYS A 448 15.37 5.67 -24.04
C LYS A 448 16.02 6.40 -22.86
N GLY A 449 15.93 5.80 -21.67
CA GLY A 449 16.53 6.32 -20.45
C GLY A 449 15.64 7.25 -19.62
N GLU A 450 14.54 7.78 -20.20
CA GLU A 450 13.58 8.59 -19.46
C GLU A 450 12.88 7.75 -18.37
N MET A 451 12.71 8.34 -17.19
CA MET A 451 12.00 7.71 -16.08
C MET A 451 10.49 7.91 -16.27
N LEU A 452 9.74 6.82 -16.32
CA LEU A 452 8.29 6.81 -16.27
C LEU A 452 7.84 6.67 -14.82
N ALA A 453 6.80 7.40 -14.46
CA ALA A 453 6.17 7.34 -13.15
C ALA A 453 4.65 7.17 -13.29
N GLY A 454 4.03 6.40 -12.42
CA GLY A 454 2.59 6.25 -12.34
C GLY A 454 2.09 6.60 -10.95
N TYR A 455 0.99 7.36 -10.88
CA TYR A 455 0.22 7.54 -9.66
C TYR A 455 -1.09 6.73 -9.77
N MET A 456 -1.06 5.53 -9.19
CA MET A 456 -2.11 4.52 -9.30
C MET A 456 -3.51 5.02 -8.90
N PRO A 457 -3.69 5.85 -7.84
CA PRO A 457 -5.01 6.36 -7.47
C PRO A 457 -5.77 7.04 -8.61
N LEU A 458 -5.09 7.74 -9.53
CA LEU A 458 -5.74 8.36 -10.69
C LEU A 458 -6.03 7.37 -11.81
N ALA A 459 -5.15 6.40 -12.06
CA ALA A 459 -5.45 5.30 -12.98
C ALA A 459 -6.65 4.46 -12.48
N HIS A 460 -6.74 4.20 -11.18
CA HIS A 460 -7.89 3.51 -10.58
C HIS A 460 -9.18 4.35 -10.54
N ARG A 461 -9.07 5.65 -10.79
CA ARG A 461 -10.18 6.61 -10.90
C ARG A 461 -10.43 7.08 -12.34
N ASP A 462 -9.88 6.37 -13.32
CA ASP A 462 -10.05 6.73 -14.72
C ASP A 462 -11.53 6.65 -15.15
N PRO A 463 -12.18 7.79 -15.47
CA PRO A 463 -13.60 7.82 -15.80
C PRO A 463 -13.92 7.14 -17.14
N LYS A 464 -12.90 6.87 -17.98
CA LYS A 464 -13.08 6.10 -19.22
C LYS A 464 -13.15 4.59 -18.98
N VAL A 465 -12.83 4.14 -17.76
CA VAL A 465 -12.85 2.72 -17.36
C VAL A 465 -13.88 2.46 -16.27
N PHE A 466 -13.94 3.31 -15.24
CA PHE A 466 -14.84 3.13 -14.11
C PHE A 466 -15.93 4.21 -14.11
N ALA A 467 -17.20 3.78 -14.12
CA ALA A 467 -18.33 4.68 -13.86
C ALA A 467 -18.29 5.18 -12.40
N ASP A 468 -18.64 6.43 -12.14
CA ASP A 468 -18.55 7.06 -10.81
C ASP A 468 -17.22 6.74 -10.10
N PRO A 469 -16.07 7.12 -10.70
CA PRO A 469 -14.76 6.63 -10.27
C PRO A 469 -14.38 7.04 -8.85
N GLU A 470 -14.89 8.18 -8.36
CA GLU A 470 -14.64 8.68 -7.01
C GLU A 470 -15.47 7.98 -5.93
N VAL A 471 -16.55 7.30 -6.32
CA VAL A 471 -17.47 6.66 -5.38
C VAL A 471 -16.93 5.28 -4.99
N PHE A 472 -16.83 5.04 -3.69
CA PHE A 472 -16.60 3.68 -3.17
C PHE A 472 -17.90 2.87 -3.34
N ASN A 473 -17.93 1.96 -4.30
CA ASN A 473 -19.04 1.06 -4.55
C ASN A 473 -18.59 -0.39 -4.29
N PRO A 474 -18.89 -0.97 -3.12
CA PRO A 474 -18.41 -2.31 -2.78
C PRO A 474 -19.04 -3.41 -3.65
N LYS A 475 -20.08 -3.11 -4.43
CA LYS A 475 -20.73 -4.04 -5.37
C LYS A 475 -20.22 -3.91 -6.81
N ARG A 476 -19.22 -3.05 -7.07
CA ARG A 476 -18.73 -2.71 -8.42
C ARG A 476 -18.29 -3.91 -9.25
N PHE A 477 -17.72 -4.92 -8.62
CA PHE A 477 -17.14 -6.08 -9.31
C PHE A 477 -18.08 -7.30 -9.34
N LEU A 478 -19.35 -7.13 -8.95
CA LEU A 478 -20.35 -8.19 -9.05
C LEU A 478 -20.85 -8.41 -10.49
N GLY A 479 -21.25 -9.65 -10.77
CA GLY A 479 -21.80 -10.05 -12.06
C GLY A 479 -20.80 -9.99 -13.22
N GLU A 480 -21.23 -10.44 -14.40
CA GLU A 480 -20.34 -10.59 -15.57
C GLU A 480 -19.65 -9.27 -15.97
N LYS A 481 -20.40 -8.16 -15.94
CA LYS A 481 -19.85 -6.84 -16.28
C LYS A 481 -18.81 -6.36 -15.26
N GLY A 482 -19.09 -6.53 -13.96
CA GLY A 482 -18.17 -6.15 -12.90
C GLY A 482 -16.89 -6.98 -12.93
N GLN A 483 -17.01 -8.28 -13.21
CA GLN A 483 -15.84 -9.17 -13.31
C GLN A 483 -14.89 -8.77 -14.46
N LYS A 484 -15.40 -8.24 -15.58
CA LYS A 484 -14.55 -7.69 -16.65
C LYS A 484 -13.73 -6.47 -16.21
N LEU A 485 -14.11 -5.78 -15.12
CA LEU A 485 -13.37 -4.64 -14.59
C LEU A 485 -12.18 -5.04 -13.71
N VAL A 486 -12.13 -6.29 -13.24
CA VAL A 486 -11.06 -6.77 -12.34
C VAL A 486 -9.67 -6.62 -12.98
N GLN A 487 -9.56 -6.73 -14.31
CA GLN A 487 -8.31 -6.49 -15.04
C GLN A 487 -7.72 -5.07 -14.88
N TYR A 488 -8.53 -4.09 -14.46
CA TYR A 488 -8.09 -2.70 -14.24
C TYR A 488 -7.71 -2.43 -12.78
N VAL A 489 -7.91 -3.42 -11.90
CA VAL A 489 -7.40 -3.40 -10.53
C VAL A 489 -5.93 -3.82 -10.58
N ILE A 490 -5.05 -2.82 -10.50
CA ILE A 490 -3.59 -2.96 -10.72
C ILE A 490 -2.74 -2.80 -9.45
N TRP A 491 -3.32 -2.98 -8.25
CA TRP A 491 -2.64 -2.78 -6.94
C TRP A 491 -1.32 -3.57 -6.81
N SER A 492 -1.22 -4.71 -7.50
CA SER A 492 -0.08 -5.62 -7.44
C SER A 492 1.05 -5.27 -8.41
N ASN A 493 1.05 -4.08 -9.03
CA ASN A 493 1.94 -3.70 -10.14
C ASN A 493 1.74 -4.62 -11.37
N GLY A 494 0.48 -4.89 -11.68
CA GLY A 494 0.00 -5.67 -12.82
C GLY A 494 -1.51 -5.93 -12.68
N PRO A 495 -2.24 -6.22 -13.78
CA PRO A 495 -3.66 -6.58 -13.72
C PRO A 495 -3.94 -7.69 -12.71
N GLN A 496 -5.00 -7.57 -11.91
CA GLN A 496 -5.39 -8.60 -10.95
C GLN A 496 -5.66 -9.98 -11.61
N THR A 497 -6.08 -9.96 -12.88
CA THR A 497 -6.32 -11.15 -13.71
C THR A 497 -5.04 -11.83 -14.23
N GLU A 498 -3.87 -11.21 -14.07
CA GLU A 498 -2.57 -11.77 -14.46
C GLU A 498 -1.84 -12.41 -13.27
N THR A 499 -0.86 -13.27 -13.55
CA THR A 499 -0.14 -14.04 -12.53
C THR A 499 1.27 -13.49 -12.32
N PRO A 500 1.70 -13.27 -11.07
CA PRO A 500 3.10 -12.97 -10.78
C PRO A 500 4.01 -14.09 -11.26
N SER A 501 5.10 -13.75 -11.93
CA SER A 501 6.08 -14.72 -12.40
C SER A 501 7.51 -14.24 -12.15
N ALA A 502 8.49 -15.14 -12.27
CA ALA A 502 9.90 -14.78 -12.22
C ALA A 502 10.31 -13.76 -13.29
N HIS A 503 9.55 -13.66 -14.38
CA HIS A 503 9.85 -12.82 -15.54
C HIS A 503 9.11 -11.47 -15.55
N ASN A 504 8.30 -11.18 -14.53
CA ASN A 504 7.65 -9.88 -14.38
C ASN A 504 7.95 -9.24 -13.01
N LYS A 505 7.50 -8.01 -12.81
CA LYS A 505 7.62 -7.28 -11.52
C LYS A 505 6.30 -7.15 -10.77
N GLN A 506 5.33 -7.99 -11.09
CA GLN A 506 4.10 -8.08 -10.30
C GLN A 506 4.41 -8.65 -8.92
N CYS A 507 3.69 -8.18 -7.89
CA CYS A 507 3.86 -8.57 -6.49
C CYS A 507 3.85 -10.10 -6.34
N PRO A 508 4.92 -10.73 -5.81
CA PRO A 508 4.94 -12.19 -5.65
C PRO A 508 3.87 -12.69 -4.67
N GLY A 509 3.44 -11.83 -3.74
CA GLY A 509 2.38 -12.12 -2.78
C GLY A 509 0.96 -11.77 -3.25
N LYS A 510 0.70 -11.55 -4.55
CA LYS A 510 -0.63 -11.11 -5.05
C LYS A 510 -1.78 -11.96 -4.47
N ASP A 511 -1.74 -13.27 -4.67
CA ASP A 511 -2.81 -14.17 -4.25
C ASP A 511 -2.87 -14.33 -2.73
N PHE A 512 -1.73 -14.33 -2.06
CA PHE A 512 -1.65 -14.35 -0.59
C PHE A 512 -2.34 -13.13 0.02
N ILE A 513 -2.01 -11.92 -0.45
CA ILE A 513 -2.57 -10.65 0.05
C ILE A 513 -4.06 -10.53 -0.28
N THR A 514 -4.50 -10.92 -1.49
CA THR A 514 -5.93 -10.96 -1.82
C THR A 514 -6.69 -11.95 -0.93
N THR A 515 -6.11 -13.12 -0.66
CA THR A 515 -6.71 -14.14 0.23
C THR A 515 -6.88 -13.63 1.64
N ILE A 516 -5.82 -13.07 2.26
CA ILE A 516 -5.92 -12.59 3.65
C ILE A 516 -6.77 -11.31 3.78
N ALA A 517 -6.91 -10.52 2.71
CA ALA A 517 -7.84 -9.39 2.68
C ALA A 517 -9.30 -9.87 2.69
N ASN A 518 -9.64 -10.89 1.89
CA ASN A 518 -10.95 -11.54 1.95
C ASN A 518 -11.18 -12.22 3.31
N LEU A 519 -10.15 -12.88 3.85
CA LEU A 519 -10.21 -13.52 5.15
C LEU A 519 -10.43 -12.53 6.29
N LEU A 520 -9.81 -11.34 6.24
CA LEU A 520 -10.06 -10.26 7.21
C LEU A 520 -11.55 -9.89 7.25
N VAL A 521 -12.14 -9.67 6.07
CA VAL A 521 -13.56 -9.33 5.96
C VAL A 521 -14.43 -10.47 6.48
N ALA A 522 -14.12 -11.72 6.10
CA ALA A 522 -14.85 -12.88 6.57
C ALA A 522 -14.79 -13.04 8.10
N GLU A 523 -13.61 -12.91 8.73
CA GLU A 523 -13.43 -13.00 10.19
C GLU A 523 -14.17 -11.87 10.94
N ILE A 524 -14.15 -10.65 10.38
CA ILE A 524 -14.92 -9.53 10.92
C ILE A 524 -16.41 -9.85 10.87
N TYR A 525 -16.93 -10.24 9.71
CA TYR A 525 -18.38 -10.37 9.48
C TYR A 525 -18.97 -11.73 9.86
N SER A 526 -18.13 -12.71 10.24
CA SER A 526 -18.54 -13.90 11.00
C SER A 526 -18.75 -13.59 12.48
N THR A 527 -18.05 -12.58 13.01
CA THR A 527 -18.08 -12.18 14.43
C THR A 527 -19.09 -11.05 14.66
N TYR A 528 -19.11 -10.07 13.77
CA TYR A 528 -19.91 -8.86 13.85
C TYR A 528 -20.94 -8.80 12.71
N GLU A 529 -22.18 -8.48 13.05
CA GLU A 529 -23.19 -8.14 12.04
C GLU A 529 -22.89 -6.76 11.43
N MET A 530 -22.37 -5.84 12.25
CA MET A 530 -22.07 -4.46 11.85
C MET A 530 -20.88 -3.92 12.63
N LEU A 531 -20.13 -3.02 12.00
CA LEU A 531 -19.12 -2.19 12.64
C LEU A 531 -19.24 -0.75 12.12
N LYS A 532 -18.94 0.23 12.96
CA LYS A 532 -18.93 1.64 12.57
C LYS A 532 -17.56 2.23 12.82
N ALA A 533 -16.96 2.76 11.76
CA ALA A 533 -15.66 3.42 11.79
C ALA A 533 -15.80 4.91 11.45
N ASP A 534 -15.01 5.74 12.14
CA ASP A 534 -14.76 7.13 11.80
C ASP A 534 -13.24 7.31 11.64
N GLY A 535 -12.78 7.41 10.39
CA GLY A 535 -11.36 7.42 10.08
C GLY A 535 -10.65 6.15 10.55
N ASP A 536 -9.70 6.31 11.48
CA ASP A 536 -8.88 5.25 12.10
C ASP A 536 -9.46 4.72 13.43
N THR A 537 -10.66 5.17 13.79
CA THR A 537 -11.30 4.91 15.07
C THR A 537 -12.56 4.09 14.86
N LEU A 538 -12.69 2.99 15.61
CA LEU A 538 -13.91 2.21 15.69
C LEU A 538 -14.78 2.81 16.80
N VAL A 539 -16.04 3.10 16.49
CA VAL A 539 -16.99 3.75 17.42
C VAL A 539 -18.06 2.81 17.92
N SER A 540 -18.38 1.75 17.17
CA SER A 540 -19.25 0.67 17.64
C SER A 540 -19.03 -0.61 16.85
N VAL A 541 -19.35 -1.72 17.49
CA VAL A 541 -19.57 -3.02 16.85
C VAL A 541 -20.89 -3.58 17.32
N LYS A 542 -21.56 -4.34 16.47
CA LYS A 542 -22.71 -5.15 16.84
C LYS A 542 -22.36 -6.60 16.56
N GLN A 543 -22.15 -7.38 17.62
CA GLN A 543 -21.92 -8.82 17.49
C GLN A 543 -23.10 -9.49 16.81
N VAL A 544 -22.82 -10.56 16.06
CA VAL A 544 -23.87 -11.43 15.54
C VAL A 544 -24.69 -11.97 16.71
N SER A 545 -26.02 -11.87 16.63
CA SER A 545 -26.89 -12.51 17.62
C SER A 545 -26.80 -14.03 17.45
N VAL A 546 -25.91 -14.67 18.21
CA VAL A 546 -25.76 -16.12 18.18
C VAL A 546 -26.79 -16.75 19.11
N CYS A 547 -27.87 -17.33 18.57
CA CYS A 547 -28.37 -18.57 19.17
C CYS A 547 -27.24 -19.59 18.99
N ARG A 548 -26.60 -20.01 20.09
CA ARG A 548 -25.47 -20.96 20.12
C ARG A 548 -25.71 -22.15 19.18
N VAL A 549 -25.20 -22.08 17.96
CA VAL A 549 -25.11 -23.23 17.06
C VAL A 549 -23.75 -23.12 16.38
N ILE A 550 -22.89 -24.09 16.71
CA ILE A 550 -21.60 -24.44 16.08
C ILE A 550 -20.38 -23.54 16.37
N LEU A 551 -19.93 -23.59 17.62
CA LEU A 551 -18.48 -23.61 17.93
C LEU A 551 -18.13 -24.56 19.11
N GLY A 552 -19.09 -25.34 19.61
CA GLY A 552 -18.91 -26.25 20.75
C GLY A 552 -18.59 -27.71 20.39
N HIS A 553 -18.86 -28.19 19.17
CA HIS A 553 -18.81 -29.63 18.92
C HIS A 553 -17.43 -30.21 18.55
N ALA A 554 -16.43 -29.38 18.26
CA ALA A 554 -15.07 -29.86 17.95
C ALA A 554 -14.15 -29.91 19.19
N LEU A 555 -14.31 -28.98 20.15
CA LEU A 555 -13.46 -28.91 21.34
C LEU A 555 -13.96 -29.79 22.50
N GLU A 556 -15.27 -30.06 22.62
CA GLU A 556 -15.78 -30.94 23.67
C GLU A 556 -15.51 -32.44 23.42
N ARG A 557 -15.32 -32.88 22.16
CA ARG A 557 -14.99 -34.29 21.89
C ARG A 557 -13.55 -34.67 22.25
N GLN A 558 -12.61 -33.72 22.25
CA GLN A 558 -11.25 -33.97 22.76
C GLN A 558 -11.19 -33.93 24.29
N PHE A 559 -12.03 -33.14 24.95
CA PHE A 559 -12.09 -33.09 26.43
C PHE A 559 -12.88 -34.24 27.06
N PHE A 560 -13.91 -34.78 26.39
CA PHE A 560 -14.65 -35.94 26.90
C PHE A 560 -13.91 -37.27 26.70
N SER A 561 -13.04 -37.39 25.69
CA SER A 561 -12.25 -38.62 25.47
C SER A 561 -11.10 -38.80 26.47
N LEU A 562 -10.69 -37.75 27.19
CA LEU A 562 -9.61 -37.80 28.19
C LEU A 562 -10.12 -37.87 29.64
N LYS A 563 -11.42 -37.62 29.88
CA LYS A 563 -12.04 -37.75 31.21
C LYS A 563 -12.73 -39.09 31.47
N SER A 564 -12.87 -39.97 30.48
CA SER A 564 -13.47 -41.30 30.65
C SER A 564 -12.47 -42.44 30.91
N CYS A 565 -11.19 -42.15 31.20
CA CYS A 565 -10.19 -43.15 31.58
C CYS A 565 -9.56 -42.94 32.96
N VAL A 566 -10.06 -42.01 33.78
CA VAL A 566 -9.60 -41.84 35.16
C VAL A 566 -10.81 -41.69 36.07
N GLY A 567 -11.33 -42.81 36.55
CA GLY A 567 -12.33 -42.80 37.62
C GLY A 567 -13.30 -43.97 37.57
N THR A 568 -12.84 -45.16 37.98
CA THR A 568 -13.61 -46.14 38.79
C THR A 568 -12.81 -47.43 38.89
N CYS A 569 -12.07 -47.60 39.99
CA CYS A 569 -11.98 -48.89 40.70
C CYS A 569 -11.23 -48.69 42.01
N SER A 570 -11.97 -48.60 43.11
CA SER A 570 -11.44 -48.94 44.42
C SER A 570 -12.42 -49.87 45.15
N SER A 571 -11.81 -50.89 45.75
CA SER A 571 -12.32 -51.85 46.74
C SER A 571 -13.11 -53.07 46.22
N GLU A 572 -12.41 -54.21 46.14
CA GLU A 572 -12.73 -55.38 46.98
C GLU A 572 -11.50 -56.29 47.15
N ARG A 573 -11.49 -57.03 48.26
CA ARG A 573 -10.33 -57.67 48.91
C ARG A 573 -10.08 -59.11 48.43
N ASN A 574 -8.81 -59.52 48.53
CA ASN A 574 -8.25 -60.84 48.84
C ASN A 574 -8.79 -62.10 48.13
N ALA A 575 -7.93 -62.78 47.36
CA ALA A 575 -7.55 -64.19 47.56
C ALA A 575 -6.42 -64.64 46.61
N SER A 576 -5.39 -65.25 47.21
CA SER A 576 -4.46 -66.27 46.72
C SER A 576 -4.47 -66.73 45.24
N GLY A 577 -3.28 -66.87 44.65
CA GLY A 577 -3.04 -67.88 43.60
C GLY A 577 -1.90 -67.55 42.66
N SER A 578 -0.76 -68.23 42.83
CA SER A 578 0.26 -68.44 41.81
C SER A 578 -0.35 -68.98 40.50
N TRP A 579 0.27 -68.73 39.33
CA TRP A 579 0.63 -69.71 38.28
C TRP A 579 1.03 -68.99 36.97
N LEU A 580 2.33 -69.13 36.65
CA LEU A 580 3.00 -69.34 35.35
C LEU A 580 2.37 -68.95 33.98
N SER A 581 3.24 -68.30 33.19
CA SER A 581 3.69 -68.62 31.80
C SER A 581 2.87 -68.22 30.56
N SER A 582 3.53 -67.42 29.71
CA SER A 582 3.70 -67.50 28.23
C SER A 582 2.49 -67.54 27.28
N GLY A 583 2.53 -66.63 26.31
CA GLY A 583 1.72 -66.60 25.08
C GLY A 583 2.02 -65.33 24.31
#